data_AF-A0A402AV47-F1
#
_entry.id   AF-A0A402AV47-F1
#
_cell.length_a   1.000
_cell.length_b   1.000
_cell.length_c   1.000
_cell.angle_alpha   90.00
_cell.angle_beta   90.00
_cell.angle_gamma   90.00
#
_symmetry.space_group_name_H-M   'P 1'
#
loop_
_entity.id
_entity.type
_entity.pdbx_description
1 polymer ?
#
loop_
_entity_poly.entity_id
_entity_poly.type
_entity_poly.pdbx_seq_one_letter_code
_entity_poly.pdbx_strand_id
1 'polypeptide(L)'
;MKSIQVKVALALLAFLFTLPVGAPALAEQATPVQTKTQATSSTAINLAHLNALSQQITIGGKQMLIIHVYSEYPDYKWVDAPGEGIACVDDAARAVVVYLNDYKQTHNEQSLDKARGTLNFVMHMEANDGEFYNFIKSDLSINTDGATSKKSFDWWAMRAMWALGYGYNVFKNVDPSFAGKLQSSFLLANTALQQKINPNYGSYISLHGYKIPAWIDGFDAMSNTLLGPVTAEFYQHSH
;
A
#
# COMPACT_ATOMS: atom_id res chain seq x y z
N MET A 1 30.49 23.64 -15.05
CA MET A 1 30.97 22.42 -14.36
C MET A 1 31.35 22.75 -12.93
N LYS A 2 30.54 22.32 -11.96
CA LYS A 2 30.93 22.09 -10.56
C LYS A 2 29.89 21.16 -9.95
N SER A 3 30.33 19.93 -9.70
CA SER A 3 29.60 18.85 -9.03
C SER A 3 29.41 19.22 -7.55
N ILE A 4 28.17 19.17 -7.06
CA ILE A 4 27.87 19.23 -5.63
C ILE A 4 27.60 17.80 -5.18
N GLN A 5 28.58 17.23 -4.48
CA GLN A 5 28.48 15.95 -3.78
C GLN A 5 27.65 16.16 -2.51
N VAL A 6 26.44 15.60 -2.44
CA VAL A 6 25.65 15.54 -1.20
C VAL A 6 26.04 14.28 -0.44
N LYS A 7 26.79 14.45 0.66
CA LYS A 7 27.06 13.38 1.63
C LYS A 7 25.84 13.22 2.53
N VAL A 8 25.15 12.08 2.47
CA VAL A 8 24.15 11.69 3.47
C VAL A 8 24.90 11.00 4.62
N ALA A 9 24.84 11.58 5.81
CA ALA A 9 25.38 11.00 7.02
C ALA A 9 24.41 9.94 7.56
N LEU A 10 24.85 8.68 7.59
CA LEU A 10 24.15 7.57 8.24
C LEU A 10 24.47 7.61 9.74
N ALA A 11 23.49 7.94 10.57
CA ALA A 11 23.62 7.83 12.03
C ALA A 11 23.15 6.43 12.46
N LEU A 12 24.10 5.53 12.77
CA LEU A 12 23.82 4.28 13.49
C LEU A 12 23.62 4.60 14.98
N LEU A 13 22.43 4.34 15.52
CA LEU A 13 22.22 4.27 16.96
C LEU A 13 22.54 2.85 17.45
N ALA A 14 23.71 2.66 18.04
CA ALA A 14 24.06 1.43 18.75
C ALA A 14 23.66 1.58 20.23
N PHE A 15 22.62 0.84 20.66
CA PHE A 15 22.29 0.70 22.08
C PHE A 15 23.16 -0.41 22.69
N LEU A 16 24.20 -0.03 23.44
CA LEU A 16 24.97 -0.93 24.29
C LEU A 16 24.21 -1.17 25.59
N PHE A 17 23.65 -2.37 25.76
CA PHE A 17 23.21 -2.84 27.08
C PHE A 17 24.43 -3.35 27.85
N THR A 18 24.77 -2.65 28.93
CA THR A 18 25.72 -3.12 29.94
C THR A 18 24.97 -4.02 30.92
N LEU A 19 25.41 -5.27 31.07
CA LEU A 19 24.93 -6.18 32.10
C LEU A 19 25.77 -5.99 33.37
N PRO A 20 25.17 -5.72 34.55
CA PRO A 20 25.88 -5.93 35.79
C PRO A 20 25.82 -7.41 36.18
N VAL A 21 27.01 -7.96 36.42
CA VAL A 21 27.22 -9.29 37.02
C VAL A 21 26.88 -9.23 38.51
N GLY A 22 26.05 -10.16 38.98
CA GLY A 22 26.04 -10.57 40.39
C GLY A 22 24.66 -10.56 41.09
N ALA A 23 24.02 -11.72 41.17
CA ALA A 23 23.15 -12.10 42.28
C ALA A 23 23.14 -13.64 42.43
N PRO A 24 23.10 -14.18 43.66
CA PRO A 24 23.38 -15.59 43.94
C PRO A 24 22.21 -16.51 43.59
N ALA A 25 22.55 -17.77 43.31
CA ALA A 25 21.65 -18.85 42.97
C ALA A 25 20.68 -19.19 44.12
N LEU A 26 19.39 -19.13 43.83
CA LEU A 26 18.34 -19.93 44.46
C LEU A 26 17.63 -20.66 43.32
N ALA A 27 18.20 -21.80 42.94
CA ALA A 27 17.62 -22.69 41.95
C ALA A 27 16.48 -23.48 42.59
N GLU A 28 15.25 -23.02 42.39
CA GLU A 28 14.08 -23.86 42.55
C GLU A 28 13.96 -24.73 41.29
N GLN A 29 13.91 -26.05 41.44
CA GLN A 29 13.80 -26.97 40.31
C GLN A 29 12.44 -26.77 39.62
N ALA A 30 12.45 -26.07 38.48
CA ALA A 30 11.28 -25.95 37.64
C ALA A 30 10.92 -27.32 37.05
N THR A 31 9.77 -27.85 37.42
CA THR A 31 9.13 -29.00 36.76
C THR A 31 9.02 -28.74 35.26
N PRO A 32 9.32 -29.73 34.40
CA PRO A 32 9.23 -29.54 32.96
C PRO A 32 7.77 -29.33 32.57
N VAL A 33 7.44 -28.10 32.18
CA VAL A 33 6.17 -27.81 31.52
C VAL A 33 6.18 -28.59 30.21
N GLN A 34 5.29 -29.57 30.09
CA GLN A 34 5.07 -30.25 28.83
C GLN A 34 4.51 -29.23 27.83
N THR A 35 5.38 -28.72 26.98
CA THR A 35 4.99 -27.90 25.84
C THR A 35 4.19 -28.81 24.91
N LYS A 36 2.85 -28.72 24.98
CA LYS A 36 2.02 -29.17 23.86
C LYS A 36 2.48 -28.35 22.67
N THR A 37 3.15 -28.99 21.72
CA THR A 37 3.39 -28.41 20.40
C THR A 37 2.02 -28.12 19.79
N GLN A 38 1.55 -26.88 19.95
CA GLN A 38 0.46 -26.39 19.12
C GLN A 38 0.99 -26.42 17.70
N ALA A 39 0.49 -27.36 16.91
CA ALA A 39 0.63 -27.30 15.47
C ALA A 39 0.20 -25.89 15.05
N THR A 40 1.12 -25.16 14.44
CA THR A 40 0.83 -23.88 13.81
C THR A 40 -0.18 -24.16 12.71
N SER A 41 -1.46 -24.05 13.02
CA SER A 41 -2.52 -24.01 12.02
C SER A 41 -2.20 -22.80 11.14
N SER A 42 -1.71 -23.04 9.93
CA SER A 42 -1.62 -21.99 8.92
C SER A 42 -3.05 -21.51 8.67
N THR A 43 -3.44 -20.39 9.27
CA THR A 43 -4.76 -19.83 9.02
C THR A 43 -4.76 -19.32 7.59
N ALA A 44 -5.27 -20.14 6.66
CA ALA A 44 -5.50 -19.73 5.29
C ALA A 44 -6.45 -18.52 5.31
N ILE A 45 -6.06 -17.42 4.66
CA ILE A 45 -6.89 -16.22 4.58
C ILE A 45 -8.14 -16.56 3.77
N ASN A 46 -9.33 -16.28 4.32
CA ASN A 46 -10.58 -16.47 3.59
C ASN A 46 -10.85 -15.27 2.67
N LEU A 47 -10.64 -15.46 1.37
CA LEU A 47 -10.86 -14.42 0.36
C LEU A 47 -12.31 -14.37 -0.19
N ALA A 48 -13.22 -15.22 0.29
CA ALA A 48 -14.55 -15.38 -0.32
C ALA A 48 -15.34 -14.06 -0.41
N HIS A 49 -15.32 -13.24 0.65
CA HIS A 49 -16.05 -11.96 0.64
C HIS A 49 -15.40 -10.93 -0.28
N LEU A 50 -14.07 -10.77 -0.23
CA LEU A 50 -13.34 -9.88 -1.14
C LEU A 50 -13.56 -10.29 -2.61
N ASN A 51 -13.57 -11.60 -2.87
CA ASN A 51 -13.86 -12.15 -4.19
C ASN A 51 -15.29 -11.85 -4.65
N ALA A 52 -16.27 -11.85 -3.74
CA ALA A 52 -17.66 -11.49 -4.04
C ALA A 52 -17.85 -10.00 -4.33
N LEU A 53 -16.99 -9.13 -3.79
CA LEU A 53 -16.92 -7.71 -4.11
C LEU A 53 -16.15 -7.41 -5.41
N SER A 54 -15.45 -8.40 -5.97
CA SER A 54 -14.60 -8.20 -7.13
C SER A 54 -15.40 -8.35 -8.43
N GLN A 55 -15.29 -7.36 -9.33
CA GLN A 55 -15.88 -7.41 -10.66
C GLN A 55 -14.80 -7.20 -11.74
N GLN A 56 -14.77 -8.07 -12.74
CA GLN A 56 -13.97 -7.82 -13.95
C GLN A 56 -14.67 -6.82 -14.86
N ILE A 57 -13.93 -5.84 -15.35
CA ILE A 57 -14.42 -4.81 -16.27
C ILE A 57 -13.42 -4.59 -17.40
N THR A 58 -13.90 -4.00 -18.50
CA THR A 58 -13.08 -3.60 -19.64
C THR A 58 -13.20 -2.10 -19.85
N ILE A 59 -12.09 -1.37 -19.76
CA ILE A 59 -12.04 0.06 -20.11
C ILE A 59 -11.00 0.26 -21.21
N GLY A 60 -11.40 0.84 -22.34
CA GLY A 60 -10.50 1.08 -23.47
C GLY A 60 -9.84 -0.20 -24.02
N GLY A 61 -10.53 -1.34 -23.95
CA GLY A 61 -10.00 -2.66 -24.36
C GLY A 61 -9.04 -3.31 -23.37
N LYS A 62 -8.77 -2.68 -22.22
CA LYS A 62 -7.91 -3.21 -21.16
C LYS A 62 -8.75 -3.86 -20.06
N GLN A 63 -8.44 -5.12 -19.75
CA GLN A 63 -9.07 -5.85 -18.64
C GLN A 63 -8.57 -5.32 -17.29
N MET A 64 -9.51 -5.06 -16.40
CA MET A 64 -9.28 -4.57 -15.04
C MET A 64 -10.15 -5.34 -14.05
N LEU A 65 -9.80 -5.25 -12.77
CA LEU A 65 -10.62 -5.73 -11.67
C LEU A 65 -10.93 -4.54 -10.76
N ILE A 66 -12.21 -4.31 -10.49
CA ILE A 66 -12.66 -3.35 -9.50
C ILE A 66 -13.18 -4.06 -8.26
N ILE A 67 -13.13 -3.35 -7.14
CA ILE A 67 -13.69 -3.80 -5.87
C ILE A 67 -14.86 -2.89 -5.54
N HIS A 68 -16.06 -3.47 -5.42
CA HIS A 68 -17.25 -2.72 -5.01
C HIS A 68 -17.10 -2.19 -3.59
N VAL A 69 -17.46 -0.93 -3.39
CA VAL A 69 -17.29 -0.23 -2.09
C VAL A 69 -18.21 -0.82 -1.03
N TYR A 70 -19.48 -1.06 -1.38
CA TYR A 70 -20.48 -1.53 -0.42
C TYR A 70 -21.19 -2.79 -0.89
N SER A 71 -21.55 -3.60 0.12
CA SER A 71 -22.54 -4.66 0.01
C SER A 71 -23.34 -4.72 1.30
N GLU A 72 -24.66 -4.93 1.20
CA GLU A 72 -25.56 -4.84 2.35
C GLU A 72 -26.20 -6.18 2.71
N TYR A 73 -26.32 -6.45 4.03
CA TYR A 73 -27.08 -7.60 4.54
C TYR A 73 -28.57 -7.47 4.16
N PRO A 74 -29.31 -8.56 3.88
CA PRO A 74 -28.93 -9.98 4.05
C PRO A 74 -28.28 -10.66 2.86
N ASP A 75 -28.46 -10.13 1.65
CA ASP A 75 -28.07 -10.82 0.42
C ASP A 75 -26.69 -10.40 -0.09
N TYR A 76 -26.06 -9.40 0.53
CA TYR A 76 -24.73 -8.87 0.22
C TYR A 76 -24.60 -8.50 -1.26
N LYS A 77 -25.69 -7.99 -1.87
CA LYS A 77 -25.63 -7.38 -3.20
C LYS A 77 -24.82 -6.10 -3.16
N TRP A 78 -24.18 -5.79 -4.28
CA TRP A 78 -23.44 -4.53 -4.44
C TRP A 78 -24.38 -3.34 -4.33
N VAL A 79 -23.92 -2.31 -3.64
CA VAL A 79 -24.62 -1.04 -3.50
C VAL A 79 -23.63 0.08 -3.83
N ASP A 80 -24.08 1.02 -4.65
CA ASP A 80 -23.30 2.19 -4.99
C ASP A 80 -23.12 3.08 -3.75
N ALA A 81 -21.95 3.68 -3.58
CA ALA A 81 -21.74 4.76 -2.62
C ALA A 81 -22.42 6.03 -3.16
N PRO A 82 -23.51 6.53 -2.56
CA PRO A 82 -24.29 7.63 -3.14
C PRO A 82 -23.44 8.89 -3.33
N GLY A 83 -23.34 9.35 -4.58
CA GLY A 83 -22.56 10.54 -4.95
C GLY A 83 -21.05 10.30 -5.13
N GLU A 84 -20.53 9.12 -4.76
CA GLU A 84 -19.11 8.78 -4.93
C GLU A 84 -18.92 7.82 -6.11
N GLY A 85 -19.58 6.66 -6.12
CA GLY A 85 -19.43 5.68 -7.19
C GLY A 85 -19.53 4.22 -6.75
N ILE A 86 -19.11 3.31 -7.63
CA ILE A 86 -19.21 1.87 -7.41
C ILE A 86 -17.92 1.26 -6.84
N ALA A 87 -16.76 1.84 -7.16
CA ALA A 87 -15.46 1.34 -6.78
C ALA A 87 -14.47 2.50 -6.59
N CYS A 88 -13.47 2.30 -5.73
CA CYS A 88 -12.48 3.33 -5.44
C CYS A 88 -11.03 2.82 -5.44
N VAL A 89 -10.08 3.73 -5.62
CA VAL A 89 -8.63 3.45 -5.59
C VAL A 89 -8.19 2.99 -4.20
N ASP A 90 -8.78 3.52 -3.13
CA ASP A 90 -8.43 3.10 -1.77
C ASP A 90 -8.70 1.60 -1.53
N ASP A 91 -9.92 1.14 -1.81
CA ASP A 91 -10.30 -0.28 -1.66
C ASP A 91 -9.49 -1.17 -2.59
N ALA A 92 -9.30 -0.73 -3.84
CA ALA A 92 -8.52 -1.45 -4.84
C ALA A 92 -7.05 -1.61 -4.39
N ALA A 93 -6.41 -0.56 -3.90
CA ALA A 93 -5.03 -0.59 -3.43
C ALA A 93 -4.86 -1.56 -2.25
N ARG A 94 -5.81 -1.57 -1.29
CA ARG A 94 -5.79 -2.53 -0.18
C ARG A 94 -6.02 -3.96 -0.64
N ALA A 95 -6.92 -4.18 -1.60
CA ALA A 95 -7.17 -5.51 -2.18
C ALA A 95 -5.92 -6.07 -2.91
N VAL A 96 -5.18 -5.23 -3.64
CA VAL A 96 -3.90 -5.62 -4.26
C VAL A 96 -2.96 -6.23 -3.24
N VAL A 97 -2.80 -5.58 -2.09
CA VAL A 97 -1.88 -6.06 -1.06
C VAL A 97 -2.34 -7.40 -0.48
N VAL A 98 -3.65 -7.57 -0.25
CA VAL A 98 -4.20 -8.86 0.20
C VAL A 98 -3.94 -9.97 -0.81
N TYR A 99 -4.24 -9.74 -2.09
CA TYR A 99 -4.05 -10.72 -3.15
C TYR A 99 -2.57 -11.08 -3.36
N LEU A 100 -1.68 -10.09 -3.38
CA LEU A 100 -0.25 -10.34 -3.53
C LEU A 100 0.35 -11.05 -2.31
N ASN A 101 -0.15 -10.76 -1.10
CA ASN A 101 0.26 -11.46 0.10
C ASN A 101 -0.24 -12.92 0.14
N ASP A 102 -1.46 -13.18 -0.37
CA ASP A 102 -1.93 -14.56 -0.58
C ASP A 102 -1.03 -15.29 -1.58
N TYR A 103 -0.78 -14.71 -2.75
CA TYR A 103 0.12 -15.28 -3.76
C TYR A 103 1.51 -15.61 -3.19
N LYS A 104 2.11 -14.71 -2.41
CA LYS A 104 3.44 -14.95 -1.82
C LYS A 104 3.46 -16.12 -0.83
N GLN A 105 2.35 -16.39 -0.15
CA GLN A 105 2.26 -17.45 0.86
C GLN A 105 1.85 -18.79 0.26
N THR A 106 0.99 -18.78 -0.75
CA THR A 106 0.31 -19.98 -1.26
C THR A 106 0.64 -20.30 -2.71
N HIS A 107 1.30 -19.37 -3.44
CA HIS A 107 1.48 -19.41 -4.89
C HIS A 107 0.16 -19.54 -5.66
N ASN A 108 -0.93 -18.99 -5.12
CA ASN A 108 -2.23 -18.97 -5.77
C ASN A 108 -2.25 -18.00 -6.97
N GLU A 109 -2.15 -18.55 -8.18
CA GLU A 109 -2.15 -17.80 -9.43
C GLU A 109 -3.44 -16.97 -9.64
N GLN A 110 -4.59 -17.41 -9.11
CA GLN A 110 -5.82 -16.61 -9.20
C GLN A 110 -5.70 -15.29 -8.42
N SER A 111 -5.01 -15.31 -7.28
CA SER A 111 -4.75 -14.10 -6.51
C SER A 111 -3.77 -13.19 -7.26
N LEU A 112 -2.76 -13.75 -7.94
CA LEU A 112 -1.86 -12.96 -8.78
C LEU A 112 -2.61 -12.28 -9.93
N ASP A 113 -3.50 -12.99 -10.63
CA ASP A 113 -4.30 -12.45 -11.72
C ASP A 113 -5.25 -11.35 -11.25
N LYS A 114 -5.89 -11.53 -10.08
CA LYS A 114 -6.72 -10.50 -9.47
C LYS A 114 -5.91 -9.28 -9.07
N ALA A 115 -4.73 -9.46 -8.49
CA ALA A 115 -3.82 -8.35 -8.19
C ALA A 115 -3.43 -7.58 -9.47
N ARG A 116 -3.09 -8.29 -10.56
CA ARG A 116 -2.78 -7.69 -11.86
C ARG A 116 -3.95 -6.86 -12.42
N GLY A 117 -5.16 -7.42 -12.40
CA GLY A 117 -6.37 -6.72 -12.83
C GLY A 117 -6.66 -5.48 -11.98
N THR A 118 -6.45 -5.57 -10.67
CA THR A 118 -6.69 -4.46 -9.74
C THR A 118 -5.62 -3.37 -9.89
N LEU A 119 -4.36 -3.73 -10.11
CA LEU A 119 -3.29 -2.79 -10.44
C LEU A 119 -3.52 -2.08 -11.78
N ASN A 120 -4.14 -2.75 -12.75
CA ASN A 120 -4.55 -2.10 -14.00
C ASN A 120 -5.60 -1.02 -13.77
N PHE A 121 -6.53 -1.23 -12.83
CA PHE A 121 -7.49 -0.22 -12.39
C PHE A 121 -6.79 0.93 -11.65
N VAL A 122 -5.88 0.64 -10.70
CA VAL A 122 -5.11 1.67 -10.00
C VAL A 122 -4.35 2.58 -10.98
N MET A 123 -3.63 2.01 -11.95
CA MET A 123 -2.94 2.79 -12.99
C MET A 123 -3.90 3.52 -13.94
N HIS A 124 -5.14 3.06 -14.10
CA HIS A 124 -6.13 3.77 -14.92
C HIS A 124 -6.64 5.05 -14.24
N MET A 125 -6.64 5.05 -12.90
CA MET A 125 -7.08 6.19 -12.08
C MET A 125 -5.96 7.22 -11.84
N GLU A 126 -4.72 6.90 -12.23
CA GLU A 126 -3.58 7.82 -12.20
C GLU A 126 -3.72 8.87 -13.33
N ALA A 127 -3.61 10.14 -12.97
CA ALA A 127 -3.56 11.25 -13.90
C ALA A 127 -2.15 11.46 -14.46
N ASN A 128 -2.05 12.24 -15.55
CA ASN A 128 -0.78 12.47 -16.26
C ASN A 128 0.31 13.16 -15.41
N ASP A 129 -0.04 13.76 -14.28
CA ASP A 129 0.87 14.40 -13.34
C ASP A 129 1.23 13.52 -12.12
N GLY A 130 0.70 12.29 -12.03
CA GLY A 130 0.94 11.36 -10.93
C GLY A 130 0.02 11.51 -9.73
N GLU A 131 -0.95 12.43 -9.80
CA GLU A 131 -2.06 12.45 -8.86
C GLU A 131 -3.10 11.39 -9.22
N PHE A 132 -4.05 11.12 -8.32
CA PHE A 132 -5.05 10.09 -8.53
C PHE A 132 -6.45 10.66 -8.38
N TYR A 133 -7.35 10.23 -9.26
CA TYR A 133 -8.78 10.21 -8.96
C TYR A 133 -9.09 9.02 -8.06
N ASN A 134 -10.17 9.06 -7.30
CA ASN A 134 -10.48 7.98 -6.36
C ASN A 134 -11.59 7.05 -6.85
N PHE A 135 -12.75 7.58 -7.24
CA PHE A 135 -13.94 6.76 -7.54
C PHE A 135 -14.26 6.68 -9.04
N ILE A 136 -14.89 5.58 -9.44
CA ILE A 136 -15.59 5.45 -10.72
C ILE A 136 -17.11 5.36 -10.52
N LYS A 137 -17.87 5.90 -11.46
CA LYS A 137 -19.33 5.81 -11.52
C LYS A 137 -19.77 4.45 -12.08
N SER A 138 -21.06 4.16 -12.03
CA SER A 138 -21.64 2.90 -12.54
C SER A 138 -21.52 2.72 -14.05
N ASP A 139 -21.33 3.80 -14.81
CA ASP A 139 -21.00 3.79 -16.24
C ASP A 139 -19.50 3.59 -16.53
N LEU A 140 -18.70 3.30 -15.49
CA LEU A 140 -17.24 3.14 -15.50
C LEU A 140 -16.45 4.42 -15.82
N SER A 141 -17.11 5.59 -15.88
CA SER A 141 -16.42 6.87 -15.98
C SER A 141 -15.79 7.26 -14.64
N ILE A 142 -14.65 7.95 -14.70
CA ILE A 142 -14.00 8.50 -13.51
C ILE A 142 -14.90 9.59 -12.91
N ASN A 143 -15.14 9.53 -11.60
CA ASN A 143 -15.80 10.61 -10.88
C ASN A 143 -14.80 11.75 -10.63
N THR A 144 -14.95 12.85 -11.37
CA THR A 144 -14.10 14.04 -11.23
C THR A 144 -14.62 15.06 -10.25
N ASP A 145 -15.88 14.92 -9.81
CA ASP A 145 -16.64 15.98 -9.15
C ASP A 145 -16.85 15.70 -7.64
N GLY A 146 -16.69 14.45 -7.21
CA GLY A 146 -16.80 14.05 -5.81
C GLY A 146 -15.72 14.66 -4.92
N ALA A 147 -16.07 15.07 -3.70
CA ALA A 147 -15.15 15.72 -2.76
C ALA A 147 -13.92 14.85 -2.42
N THR A 148 -14.12 13.53 -2.36
CA THR A 148 -13.14 12.47 -2.10
C THR A 148 -12.64 11.80 -3.39
N SER A 149 -13.01 12.33 -4.57
CA SER A 149 -12.66 11.78 -5.87
C SER A 149 -11.98 12.77 -6.81
N LYS A 150 -11.98 14.06 -6.46
CA LYS A 150 -11.19 15.08 -7.14
C LYS A 150 -9.73 14.64 -7.27
N LYS A 151 -9.12 15.02 -8.39
CA LYS A 151 -7.69 14.76 -8.63
C LYS A 151 -6.85 15.39 -7.51
N SER A 152 -6.14 14.57 -6.75
CA SER A 152 -5.18 15.03 -5.74
C SER A 152 -4.20 13.92 -5.35
N PHE A 153 -3.14 14.30 -4.64
CA PHE A 153 -2.26 13.37 -3.93
C PHE A 153 -2.64 13.23 -2.44
N ASP A 154 -3.89 12.85 -2.16
CA ASP A 154 -4.37 12.59 -0.78
C ASP A 154 -4.15 11.14 -0.35
N TRP A 155 -4.72 10.74 0.79
CA TRP A 155 -4.45 9.45 1.44
C TRP A 155 -4.77 8.22 0.56
N TRP A 156 -5.70 8.30 -0.39
CA TRP A 156 -5.94 7.23 -1.36
C TRP A 156 -4.79 7.10 -2.38
N ALA A 157 -4.24 8.22 -2.86
CA ALA A 157 -3.11 8.23 -3.79
C ALA A 157 -1.85 7.63 -3.16
N MET A 158 -1.64 7.88 -1.87
CA MET A 158 -0.57 7.28 -1.09
C MET A 158 -0.68 5.75 -1.01
N ARG A 159 -1.90 5.24 -0.76
CA ARG A 159 -2.19 3.80 -0.78
C ARG A 159 -2.03 3.21 -2.18
N ALA A 160 -2.43 3.93 -3.23
CA ALA A 160 -2.18 3.56 -4.62
C ALA A 160 -0.68 3.41 -4.91
N MET A 161 0.12 4.41 -4.53
CA MET A 161 1.57 4.38 -4.68
C MET A 161 2.21 3.20 -3.94
N TRP A 162 1.74 2.88 -2.73
CA TRP A 162 2.18 1.68 -2.01
C TRP A 162 1.84 0.39 -2.77
N ALA A 163 0.61 0.26 -3.28
CA ALA A 163 0.18 -0.90 -4.05
C ALA A 163 1.00 -1.07 -5.35
N LEU A 164 1.31 0.03 -6.06
CA LEU A 164 2.16 0.02 -7.25
C LEU A 164 3.56 -0.48 -6.94
N GLY A 165 4.17 0.01 -5.86
CA GLY A 165 5.46 -0.47 -5.39
C GLY A 165 5.40 -1.96 -5.04
N TYR A 166 4.45 -2.36 -4.19
CA TYR A 166 4.30 -3.75 -3.77
C TYR A 166 4.08 -4.69 -4.96
N GLY A 167 3.26 -4.27 -5.93
CA GLY A 167 3.09 -4.94 -7.21
C GLY A 167 4.41 -5.08 -7.97
N TYR A 168 5.18 -4.01 -8.14
CA TYR A 168 6.50 -4.06 -8.79
C TYR A 168 7.41 -5.11 -8.16
N ASN A 169 7.49 -5.16 -6.82
CA ASN A 169 8.38 -6.09 -6.13
C ASN A 169 8.03 -7.57 -6.38
N VAL A 170 6.73 -7.88 -6.53
CA VAL A 170 6.28 -9.23 -6.87
C VAL A 170 6.44 -9.50 -8.37
N PHE A 171 5.94 -8.61 -9.22
CA PHE A 171 5.91 -8.83 -10.66
C PHE A 171 7.28 -8.75 -11.34
N LYS A 172 8.31 -8.13 -10.75
CA LYS A 172 9.66 -8.07 -11.36
C LYS A 172 10.23 -9.45 -11.69
N ASN A 173 9.84 -10.48 -10.94
CA ASN A 173 10.29 -11.86 -11.14
C ASN A 173 9.29 -12.73 -11.92
N VAL A 174 8.05 -12.25 -12.12
CA VAL A 174 6.95 -13.03 -12.72
C VAL A 174 6.58 -12.51 -14.11
N ASP A 175 6.52 -11.20 -14.27
CA ASP A 175 6.27 -10.50 -15.52
C ASP A 175 7.00 -9.14 -15.52
N PRO A 176 8.27 -9.12 -16.00
CA PRO A 176 9.08 -7.91 -16.05
C PRO A 176 8.46 -6.79 -16.89
N SER A 177 7.68 -7.13 -17.93
CA SER A 177 7.03 -6.11 -18.77
C SER A 177 5.93 -5.37 -18.00
N PHE A 178 5.12 -6.12 -17.25
CA PHE A 178 4.12 -5.52 -16.37
C PHE A 178 4.78 -4.74 -15.22
N ALA A 179 5.84 -5.28 -14.62
CA ALA A 179 6.61 -4.58 -13.59
C ALA A 179 7.14 -3.23 -14.08
N GLY A 180 7.62 -3.12 -15.33
CA GLY A 180 8.07 -1.85 -15.91
C GLY A 180 6.96 -0.77 -15.97
N LYS A 181 5.70 -1.19 -16.21
CA LYS A 181 4.54 -0.29 -16.18
C LYS A 181 4.26 0.21 -14.76
N LEU A 182 4.29 -0.71 -13.78
CA LEU A 182 4.14 -0.37 -12.36
C LEU A 182 5.24 0.59 -11.88
N GLN A 183 6.48 0.36 -12.33
CA GLN A 183 7.63 1.21 -12.01
C GLN A 183 7.43 2.63 -12.53
N SER A 184 6.98 2.76 -13.77
CA SER A 184 6.76 4.07 -14.40
C SER A 184 5.65 4.85 -13.70
N SER A 185 4.53 4.19 -13.38
CA SER A 185 3.44 4.75 -12.60
C SER A 185 3.91 5.16 -11.19
N PHE A 186 4.65 4.30 -10.49
CA PHE A 186 5.20 4.63 -9.17
C PHE A 186 6.12 5.86 -9.19
N LEU A 187 6.99 5.99 -10.21
CA LEU A 187 7.88 7.15 -10.35
C LEU A 187 7.12 8.44 -10.65
N LEU A 188 6.04 8.35 -11.42
CA LEU A 188 5.16 9.47 -11.71
C LEU A 188 4.44 9.91 -10.42
N ALA A 189 3.83 8.98 -9.69
CA ALA A 189 3.24 9.22 -8.37
C ALA A 189 4.26 9.80 -7.37
N ASN A 190 5.50 9.30 -7.35
CA ASN A 190 6.55 9.87 -6.51
C ASN A 190 6.84 11.34 -6.87
N THR A 191 6.79 11.71 -8.15
CA THR A 191 6.98 13.10 -8.56
C THR A 191 5.89 14.01 -7.96
N ALA A 192 4.62 13.58 -8.00
CA ALA A 192 3.51 14.30 -7.38
C ALA A 192 3.66 14.39 -5.85
N LEU A 193 4.08 13.29 -5.21
CA LEU A 193 4.37 13.26 -3.76
C LEU A 193 5.44 14.29 -3.38
N GLN A 194 6.55 14.33 -4.11
CA GLN A 194 7.63 15.30 -3.85
C GLN A 194 7.14 16.74 -4.02
N GLN A 195 6.30 17.02 -5.03
CA GLN A 195 5.70 18.35 -5.21
C GLN A 195 4.79 18.75 -4.04
N LYS A 196 4.06 17.80 -3.44
CA LYS A 196 3.23 18.03 -2.26
C LYS A 196 4.05 18.26 -0.99
N ILE A 197 5.12 17.50 -0.79
CA ILE A 197 5.94 17.52 0.43
C ILE A 197 6.93 18.70 0.44
N ASN A 198 7.63 18.94 -0.66
CA ASN A 198 8.77 19.87 -0.72
C ASN A 198 8.49 21.28 -0.19
N PRO A 199 7.33 21.92 -0.46
CA PRO A 199 7.04 23.25 0.05
C PRO A 199 7.02 23.35 1.58
N ASN A 200 6.63 22.28 2.27
CA ASN A 200 6.47 22.23 3.72
C ASN A 200 7.59 21.42 4.39
N TYR A 201 8.55 20.90 3.64
CA TYR A 201 9.59 20.03 4.18
C TYR A 201 10.38 20.74 5.29
N GLY A 202 10.53 20.07 6.44
CA GLY A 202 11.19 20.64 7.62
C GLY A 202 10.34 21.60 8.45
N SER A 203 9.10 21.89 8.05
CA SER A 203 8.14 22.64 8.88
C SER A 203 7.37 21.73 9.85
N TYR A 204 6.89 22.30 10.95
CA TYR A 204 6.20 21.60 12.04
C TYR A 204 4.98 22.38 12.49
N ILE A 205 3.90 21.68 12.83
CA ILE A 205 2.72 22.24 13.51
C ILE A 205 2.67 21.74 14.96
N SER A 206 2.03 22.51 15.83
CA SER A 206 1.78 22.10 17.21
C SER A 206 0.36 21.56 17.33
N LEU A 207 0.22 20.28 17.63
CA LEU A 207 -1.06 19.60 17.82
C LEU A 207 -1.08 18.95 19.21
N HIS A 208 -2.00 19.36 20.07
CA HIS A 208 -2.12 18.87 21.45
C HIS A 208 -0.79 18.89 22.24
N GLY A 209 0.04 19.91 22.04
CA GLY A 209 1.33 20.05 22.73
C GLY A 209 2.51 19.27 22.11
N TYR A 210 2.26 18.50 21.05
CA TYR A 210 3.29 17.79 20.29
C TYR A 210 3.67 18.55 19.02
N LYS A 211 4.97 18.63 18.72
CA LYS A 211 5.45 19.09 17.41
C LYS A 211 5.36 17.92 16.43
N ILE A 212 4.47 18.04 15.45
CA ILE A 212 4.34 17.07 14.37
C ILE A 212 4.80 17.70 13.06
N PRO A 213 5.51 16.96 12.19
CA PRO A 213 5.93 17.47 10.90
C PRO A 213 4.73 17.88 10.05
N ALA A 214 4.69 19.12 9.57
CA ALA A 214 3.55 19.64 8.81
C ALA A 214 3.56 19.17 7.34
N TRP A 215 4.63 18.49 6.93
CA TRP A 215 4.78 17.86 5.62
C TRP A 215 4.33 16.39 5.61
N ILE A 216 3.86 15.86 6.74
CA ILE A 216 3.24 14.54 6.86
C ILE A 216 1.73 14.74 7.06
N ASP A 217 0.93 14.34 6.08
CA ASP A 217 -0.53 14.35 6.12
C ASP A 217 -1.06 12.93 5.89
N GLY A 218 -2.23 12.55 6.39
CA GLY A 218 -2.75 11.17 6.26
C GLY A 218 -1.78 10.13 6.83
N PHE A 219 -1.41 10.29 8.11
CA PHE A 219 -0.29 9.60 8.79
C PHE A 219 -0.15 8.11 8.50
N ASP A 220 -1.24 7.34 8.43
CA ASP A 220 -1.21 5.91 8.14
C ASP A 220 -0.84 5.63 6.68
N ALA A 221 -1.44 6.36 5.74
CA ALA A 221 -1.19 6.23 4.32
C ALA A 221 0.22 6.71 3.95
N MET A 222 0.65 7.87 4.48
CA MET A 222 2.03 8.34 4.33
C MET A 222 3.03 7.38 4.94
N SER A 223 2.73 6.77 6.10
CA SER A 223 3.62 5.76 6.68
C SER A 223 3.77 4.55 5.77
N ASN A 224 2.68 4.08 5.13
CA ASN A 224 2.76 3.00 4.15
C ASN A 224 3.59 3.39 2.91
N THR A 225 3.46 4.64 2.44
CA THR A 225 4.22 5.13 1.28
C THR A 225 5.70 5.37 1.61
N LEU A 226 6.02 5.91 2.78
CA LEU A 226 7.38 6.26 3.19
C LEU A 226 8.16 5.08 3.80
N LEU A 227 7.50 4.26 4.63
CA LEU A 227 8.11 3.14 5.37
C LEU A 227 7.83 1.77 4.74
N GLY A 228 6.99 1.71 3.70
CA GLY A 228 6.78 0.47 2.97
C GLY A 228 8.15 -0.10 2.56
N PRO A 229 8.46 -1.37 2.86
CA PRO A 229 9.77 -1.98 2.55
C PRO A 229 10.11 -1.87 1.06
N VAL A 230 9.08 -1.68 0.22
CA VAL A 230 9.21 -1.51 -1.21
C VAL A 230 9.77 -0.16 -1.62
N THR A 231 9.42 0.97 -0.98
CA THR A 231 9.98 2.28 -1.33
C THR A 231 11.49 2.27 -1.10
N ALA A 232 11.91 1.70 0.04
CA ALA A 232 13.31 1.51 0.38
C ALA A 232 14.04 0.56 -0.58
N GLU A 233 13.47 -0.60 -0.90
CA GLU A 233 14.06 -1.54 -1.87
C GLU A 233 14.08 -0.97 -3.30
N PHE A 234 13.05 -0.22 -3.70
CA PHE A 234 12.94 0.41 -5.00
C PHE A 234 14.07 1.40 -5.22
N TYR A 235 14.35 2.30 -4.27
CA TYR A 235 15.49 3.23 -4.37
C TYR A 235 16.85 2.52 -4.36
N GLN A 236 16.98 1.36 -3.72
CA GLN A 236 18.24 0.59 -3.73
C GLN A 236 18.53 -0.10 -5.08
N HIS A 237 17.51 -0.38 -5.90
CA HIS A 237 17.67 -1.07 -7.19
C HIS A 237 17.47 -0.15 -8.41
N SER A 238 17.22 1.15 -8.18
CA SER A 238 17.00 2.17 -9.24
C SER A 238 18.30 2.88 -9.68
N HIS A 239 19.46 2.36 -9.32
CA HIS A 239 20.78 2.94 -9.60
C HIS A 239 21.69 1.95 -10.31
#